data_AF-A0A8J5IKX5-F1
#
_entry.id   AF-A0A8J5IKX5-F1
#
_cell.length_a   1.000
_cell.length_b   1.000
_cell.length_c   1.000
_cell.angle_alpha   90.00
_cell.angle_beta   90.00
_cell.angle_gamma   90.00
#
_symmetry.space_group_name_H-M   'P 1'
#
loop_
_entity.id
_entity.type
_entity.pdbx_description
1 polymer ?
#
loop_
_entity_poly.entity_id
_entity_poly.type
_entity_poly.pdbx_seq_one_letter_code
_entity_poly.pdbx_strand_id
1 'polypeptide(L)'
;MSSFMRDEYHEWLEWYVEGKKATDTAYESLLRRFTYRHGFVQRTPSGLTEKLSDLITVRDDFAKTFKETHSGFDAYAVFNTDETGIC
;
A
#
# COMPACT_ATOMS: atom_id res chain seq x y z
N MET A 1 5.14 14.55 -1.04
CA MET A 1 6.44 14.01 -1.50
C MET A 1 7.05 14.81 -2.66
N SER A 2 6.28 15.54 -3.47
CA SER A 2 6.81 16.29 -4.63
C SER A 2 7.52 17.61 -4.32
N SER A 3 7.42 18.15 -3.10
CA SER A 3 8.10 19.40 -2.69
C SER A 3 9.53 19.15 -2.20
N PHE A 4 9.74 18.15 -1.35
CA PHE A 4 11.05 17.86 -0.72
C PHE A 4 12.22 17.74 -1.71
N MET A 5 12.06 17.01 -2.82
CA MET A 5 13.14 16.89 -3.82
C MET A 5 13.41 18.19 -4.60
N ARG A 6 12.38 19.02 -4.77
CA ARG A 6 12.50 20.31 -5.44
C ARG A 6 13.19 21.34 -4.53
N ASP A 7 12.93 21.25 -3.23
CA ASP A 7 13.44 22.20 -2.24
C ASP A 7 14.88 21.89 -1.82
N GLU A 8 15.23 20.62 -1.61
CA GLU A 8 16.56 20.21 -1.13
C GLU A 8 17.58 19.92 -2.25
N TYR A 9 17.12 19.51 -3.44
CA TYR A 9 17.99 19.04 -4.53
C TYR A 9 17.77 19.82 -5.84
N HIS A 10 17.42 21.10 -5.74
CA HIS A 10 17.07 21.96 -6.88
C HIS A 10 18.13 21.99 -7.98
N GLU A 11 19.39 22.28 -7.64
CA GLU A 11 20.48 22.40 -8.62
C GLU A 11 20.74 21.08 -9.37
N TRP A 12 20.69 19.96 -8.65
CA TRP A 12 20.83 18.63 -9.24
C TRP A 12 19.64 18.30 -10.16
N LEU A 13 18.44 18.75 -9.80
CA LEU A 13 17.23 18.55 -10.58
C LEU A 13 17.27 19.35 -11.89
N GLU A 14 17.73 20.61 -11.84
CA GLU A 14 17.92 21.45 -13.02
C GLU A 14 18.91 20.82 -14.00
N TRP A 15 20.08 20.38 -13.51
CA TRP A 15 21.05 19.66 -14.32
C TRP A 15 20.50 18.34 -14.90
N TYR A 16 19.72 17.59 -14.12
CA TYR A 16 19.11 16.34 -14.59
C TYR A 16 18.05 16.56 -15.68
N VAL A 17 17.37 17.70 -15.65
CA VAL A 17 16.31 18.06 -16.60
C VAL A 17 16.88 18.78 -17.82
N GLU A 18 18.08 19.35 -17.71
CA GLU A 18 18.82 19.98 -18.81
C GLU A 18 19.00 19.01 -19.98
N GLY A 19 18.55 19.43 -21.17
CA GLY A 19 18.61 18.61 -22.40
C GLY A 19 17.48 17.59 -22.58
N LYS A 20 16.50 17.51 -21.67
CA LYS A 20 15.31 16.65 -21.86
C LYS A 20 14.19 17.39 -22.58
N LYS A 21 13.55 16.70 -23.53
CA LYS A 21 12.50 17.27 -24.41
C LYS A 21 11.24 17.75 -23.69
N ALA A 22 10.93 17.19 -22.51
CA ALA A 22 9.78 17.56 -21.68
C ALA A 22 10.18 17.46 -20.21
N THR A 23 10.30 18.61 -19.55
CA THR A 23 10.88 18.77 -18.21
C THR A 23 9.97 18.21 -17.12
N ASP A 24 8.68 18.46 -17.29
CA ASP A 24 7.53 17.90 -16.59
C ASP A 24 7.46 16.37 -16.71
N THR A 25 7.52 15.81 -17.92
CA THR A 25 7.52 14.34 -18.09
C THR A 25 8.78 13.69 -17.51
N ALA A 26 9.94 14.36 -17.63
CA ALA A 26 11.19 13.88 -17.05
C ALA A 26 11.12 13.80 -15.52
N TYR A 27 10.50 14.79 -14.89
CA TYR A 27 10.30 14.83 -13.44
C TYR A 27 9.38 13.71 -12.96
N GLU A 28 8.23 13.51 -13.61
CA GLU A 28 7.30 12.43 -13.27
C GLU A 28 7.95 11.04 -13.41
N SER A 29 8.76 10.85 -14.46
CA SER A 29 9.48 9.59 -14.66
C SER A 29 10.52 9.31 -13.56
N LEU A 30 11.18 10.36 -13.06
CA LEU A 30 12.13 10.27 -11.95
C LEU A 30 11.42 9.89 -10.65
N LEU A 31 10.31 10.57 -10.36
CA LEU A 31 9.50 10.27 -9.19
C LEU A 31 8.97 8.84 -9.22
N ARG A 32 8.46 8.36 -10.36
CA ARG A 32 8.01 6.96 -10.52
C ARG A 32 9.13 5.95 -10.28
N ARG A 33 10.36 6.23 -10.73
CA ARG A 33 11.51 5.36 -10.48
C ARG A 33 11.93 5.35 -9.01
N PHE A 34 11.91 6.52 -8.38
CA PHE A 34 12.19 6.64 -6.95
C PHE A 34 11.15 5.89 -6.11
N THR A 35 9.86 6.08 -6.42
CA THR A 35 8.78 5.39 -5.71
C THR A 35 8.88 3.89 -5.88
N TYR A 36 9.15 3.40 -7.09
CA TYR A 36 9.36 1.98 -7.36
C TYR A 36 10.55 1.40 -6.58
N ARG A 37 11.71 2.07 -6.61
CA ARG A 37 12.93 1.59 -5.93
C ARG A 37 12.78 1.49 -4.42
N HIS A 38 12.04 2.41 -3.81
CA HIS A 38 11.83 2.46 -2.37
C HIS A 38 10.55 1.74 -1.92
N GLY A 39 9.86 1.03 -2.82
CA GLY A 39 8.66 0.27 -2.48
C GLY A 39 7.47 1.16 -2.07
N PHE A 40 7.46 2.42 -2.48
CA PHE A 40 6.28 3.28 -2.34
C PHE A 40 5.21 2.78 -3.30
N VAL A 41 4.35 1.90 -2.79
CA VAL A 41 3.14 1.48 -3.48
C VAL A 41 2.14 2.63 -3.37
N GLN A 42 1.56 3.03 -4.50
CA GLN A 42 0.39 3.89 -4.51
C GLN A 42 -0.75 3.10 -3.85
N ARG A 43 -0.89 3.26 -2.52
CA ARG A 43 -2.07 2.78 -1.83
C ARG A 43 -3.22 3.62 -2.34
N THR A 44 -4.08 3.02 -3.17
CA THR A 44 -5.42 3.54 -3.38
C THR A 44 -5.98 3.79 -1.99
N PRO A 45 -6.43 5.02 -1.67
CA PRO A 45 -7.12 5.24 -0.42
C PRO A 45 -8.37 4.35 -0.47
N SER A 46 -8.30 3.17 0.12
CA SER A 46 -9.51 2.44 0.48
C SER A 46 -10.23 3.40 1.42
N GLY A 47 -11.42 3.86 1.04
CA GLY A 47 -12.21 4.81 1.87
C GLY A 47 -12.51 4.30 3.28
N LEU A 48 -12.14 3.05 3.58
CA LEU A 48 -12.09 2.46 4.89
C LEU A 48 -10.85 2.97 5.64
N THR A 49 -11.02 4.15 6.25
CA THR A 49 -10.14 4.66 7.29
C THR A 49 -10.56 4.06 8.63
N GLU A 50 -10.70 2.74 8.70
CA GLU A 50 -10.94 2.11 10.00
C GLU A 50 -9.64 2.16 10.81
N LYS A 51 -9.76 2.56 12.08
CA LYS A 51 -8.58 2.62 12.94
C LYS A 51 -8.08 1.20 13.14
N LEU A 52 -6.76 1.03 13.10
CA LEU A 52 -6.12 -0.26 13.34
C LEU A 52 -6.57 -0.89 14.68
N SER A 53 -6.86 -0.06 15.69
CA SER A 53 -7.42 -0.49 16.97
C SER A 53 -8.74 -1.26 16.82
N ASP A 54 -9.62 -0.74 15.97
CA ASP A 54 -10.99 -1.23 15.84
C ASP A 54 -10.97 -2.56 15.07
N LEU A 55 -10.10 -2.67 14.06
CA LEU A 55 -9.83 -3.92 13.34
C LEU A 55 -9.24 -5.01 14.26
N ILE A 56 -8.36 -4.64 15.20
CA ILE A 56 -7.80 -5.59 16.17
C ILE A 56 -8.90 -6.10 17.11
N THR A 57 -9.75 -5.22 17.62
CA THR A 57 -10.88 -5.60 18.48
C THR A 57 -11.82 -6.56 17.74
N VAL A 58 -12.22 -6.23 16.51
CA VAL A 58 -13.10 -7.10 15.70
C VAL A 58 -12.46 -8.46 15.45
N ARG A 59 -11.17 -8.52 15.14
CA ARG A 59 -10.44 -9.77 14.94
C ARG A 59 -10.43 -10.63 16.20
N ASP A 60 -10.13 -10.04 17.35
CA ASP A 60 -9.97 -10.77 18.61
C ASP A 60 -11.32 -11.27 19.13
N ASP A 61 -12.38 -10.47 19.00
CA ASP A 61 -13.75 -10.86 19.32
C ASP A 61 -14.21 -12.01 18.42
N PHE A 62 -13.98 -11.91 17.10
CA PHE A 62 -14.28 -12.98 16.16
C PHE A 62 -13.54 -14.27 16.51
N ALA A 63 -12.24 -14.20 16.80
CA ALA A 63 -11.43 -15.37 17.13
C ALA A 63 -11.94 -16.06 18.40
N LYS A 64 -12.36 -15.29 19.41
CA LYS A 64 -12.96 -15.82 20.64
C LYS A 64 -14.28 -16.54 20.35
N THR A 65 -15.20 -15.90 19.65
CA THR A 65 -16.51 -16.48 19.30
C THR A 65 -16.35 -17.72 18.40
N PHE A 66 -15.44 -17.67 17.43
CA PHE A 66 -15.15 -18.80 16.56
C PHE A 66 -14.65 -20.00 17.36
N LYS A 67 -13.69 -19.78 18.27
CA LYS A 67 -13.14 -20.83 19.13
C LYS A 67 -14.19 -21.43 20.07
N GLU A 68 -15.04 -20.61 20.68
CA GLU A 68 -16.12 -21.10 21.55
C GLU A 68 -17.12 -21.96 20.76
N THR A 69 -17.56 -21.47 19.60
CA THR A 69 -18.62 -22.09 18.81
C THR A 69 -18.15 -23.35 18.07
N HIS A 70 -16.89 -23.37 17.62
CA HIS A 70 -16.34 -24.43 16.77
C HIS A 70 -15.23 -25.25 17.44
N SER A 71 -15.04 -25.14 18.76
CA SER A 71 -14.02 -25.89 19.53
C SER A 71 -14.10 -27.41 19.36
N GLY A 72 -15.28 -27.95 19.04
CA GLY A 72 -15.50 -29.38 18.83
C GLY A 72 -15.20 -29.88 17.42
N PHE A 73 -14.91 -28.99 16.47
CA PHE A 73 -14.54 -29.36 15.11
C PHE A 73 -13.02 -29.43 14.97
N ASP A 74 -12.54 -30.47 14.29
CA ASP A 74 -11.15 -30.56 13.90
C ASP A 74 -10.83 -29.52 12.81
N ALA A 75 -9.57 -29.10 12.71
CA ALA A 75 -9.11 -28.17 11.69
C ALA A 75 -9.41 -28.67 10.26
N TYR A 76 -9.45 -29.99 10.02
CA TYR A 76 -9.81 -30.53 8.70
C TYR A 76 -11.26 -30.23 8.29
N ALA A 77 -12.13 -29.93 9.25
CA ALA A 77 -13.54 -29.61 8.99
C ALA A 77 -13.77 -28.12 8.68
N VAL A 78 -12.71 -27.30 8.65
CA VAL A 78 -12.76 -25.87 8.33
C VAL A 78 -12.32 -25.66 6.89
N PHE A 79 -13.25 -25.26 6.03
CA PHE A 79 -12.99 -24.96 4.62
C PHE A 79 -12.94 -23.45 4.40
N ASN A 80 -11.82 -22.95 3.89
CA ASN A 80 -11.70 -21.55 3.47
C ASN A 80 -12.19 -21.38 2.04
N THR A 81 -12.99 -20.35 1.81
CA THR A 81 -13.47 -19.95 0.48
C THR A 81 -13.19 -18.46 0.30
N ASP A 82 -12.55 -18.10 -0.80
CA ASP A 82 -12.29 -16.71 -1.17
C ASP A 82 -12.27 -16.58 -2.70
N GLU A 83 -12.63 -15.41 -3.21
CA GLU A 83 -12.64 -15.13 -4.64
C GLU A 83 -11.27 -14.61 -5.08
N THR A 84 -10.58 -15.35 -5.94
CA THR A 84 -9.37 -14.87 -6.60
C THR A 84 -9.71 -14.39 -8.00
N GLY A 85 -9.43 -13.11 -8.29
CA GLY A 85 -9.55 -12.56 -9.64
C GLY A 85 -8.61 -13.29 -10.60
N ILE A 86 -9.16 -13.85 -11.68
CA ILE A 86 -8.39 -14.51 -12.74
C ILE A 86 -8.03 -13.46 -13.79
N CYS A 87 -6.75 -13.35 -14.12
CA CYS A 87 -6.20 -12.45 -15.14
C CYS A 87 -5.82 -13.18 -16.42
#